data_AF-A0A0D7WU07-F1
#
_entry.id   AF-A0A0D7WU07-F1
#
_cell.length_a   1.000
_cell.length_b   1.000
_cell.length_c   1.000
_cell.angle_alpha   90.00
_cell.angle_beta   90.00
_cell.angle_gamma   90.00
#
_symmetry.space_group_name_H-M   'P 1'
#
loop_
_entity.id
_entity.type
_entity.pdbx_description
1 polymer ?
#
loop_
_entity_poly.entity_id
_entity_poly.type
_entity_poly.pdbx_seq_one_letter_code
_entity_poly.pdbx_strand_id
1 'polypeptide(L)'
;MKNTGMTRPLDNLGRIVVPKEIRQTIGIDIGNPLEFFADGEVIILQKYTTRECEFCGALDTLSYYKKKFICKNCLDGLHGKPMNEIPKTEGPKQSRTPLEEMIKRLGKLIEKYPDKPQKFYAEKLEISQGRVSQLKKMI
;
A
#
# COMPACT_ATOMS: atom_id res chain seq x y z
N MET A 1 18.65 -11.30 -25.23
CA MET A 1 18.59 -12.15 -24.02
C MET A 1 20.00 -12.64 -23.73
N LYS A 2 20.48 -12.59 -22.49
CA LYS A 2 21.77 -13.21 -22.12
C LYS A 2 21.50 -14.67 -21.76
N ASN A 3 22.06 -15.60 -22.51
CA ASN A 3 21.95 -17.02 -22.21
C ASN A 3 22.98 -17.36 -21.12
N THR A 4 22.52 -17.71 -19.93
CA THR A 4 23.40 -18.12 -18.83
C THR A 4 23.72 -19.62 -18.85
N GLY A 5 23.03 -20.42 -19.66
CA GLY A 5 23.22 -21.88 -19.74
C GLY A 5 22.91 -22.63 -18.45
N MET A 6 22.35 -21.96 -17.44
CA MET A 6 22.07 -22.56 -16.13
C MET A 6 20.67 -23.17 -16.10
N THR A 7 20.58 -24.44 -15.73
CA THR A 7 19.31 -25.16 -15.53
C THR A 7 19.12 -25.52 -14.07
N ARG A 8 17.87 -25.45 -13.59
CA ARG A 8 17.48 -25.93 -12.27
C ARG A 8 16.20 -26.74 -12.40
N PRO A 9 16.13 -27.94 -11.79
CA PRO A 9 14.88 -28.69 -11.75
C PRO A 9 13.86 -27.93 -10.90
N LEU A 10 12.58 -28.18 -11.17
CA LEU A 10 11.52 -27.80 -10.24
C LEU A 10 11.62 -28.67 -8.99
N ASP A 11 11.26 -28.09 -7.85
CA ASP A 11 11.10 -28.89 -6.64
C ASP A 11 9.78 -29.67 -6.64
N ASN A 12 9.54 -30.44 -5.58
CA ASN A 12 8.36 -31.29 -5.44
C ASN A 12 7.04 -30.49 -5.37
N LEU A 13 7.10 -29.17 -5.18
CA LEU A 13 5.93 -28.28 -5.10
C LEU A 13 5.80 -27.41 -6.36
N GLY A 14 6.65 -27.60 -7.37
CA GLY A 14 6.64 -26.81 -8.59
C GLY A 14 7.27 -25.41 -8.43
N ARG A 15 8.08 -25.18 -7.40
CA ARG A 15 8.84 -23.93 -7.24
C ARG A 15 10.16 -24.00 -8.02
N ILE A 16 10.56 -22.86 -8.57
CA ILE A 16 11.86 -22.70 -9.23
C ILE A 16 12.85 -21.97 -8.32
N VAL A 17 14.09 -22.47 -8.26
CA VAL A 17 15.16 -21.83 -7.49
C VAL A 17 15.92 -20.85 -8.39
N VAL A 18 15.93 -19.57 -8.01
CA VAL A 18 16.75 -18.56 -8.69
C VAL A 18 18.16 -18.52 -8.06
N PRO A 19 19.23 -18.83 -8.83
CA PRO A 19 20.61 -18.78 -8.35
C PRO A 19 21.00 -17.43 -7.75
N LYS A 20 21.95 -17.43 -6.80
CA LYS A 20 22.36 -16.22 -6.06
C LYS A 20 22.96 -15.16 -7.00
N GLU A 21 23.68 -15.59 -8.02
CA GLU A 21 24.34 -14.74 -9.02
C GLU A 21 23.31 -13.92 -9.81
N ILE A 22 22.22 -14.57 -10.23
CA ILE A 22 21.12 -13.92 -10.95
C ILE A 22 20.40 -12.94 -10.02
N ARG A 23 20.13 -13.35 -8.78
CA ARG A 23 19.51 -12.47 -7.77
C ARG A 23 20.32 -11.21 -7.51
N GLN A 24 21.64 -11.33 -7.37
CA GLN A 24 22.54 -10.19 -7.16
C GLN A 24 22.60 -9.27 -8.39
N THR A 25 22.62 -9.85 -9.59
CA THR A 25 22.67 -9.08 -10.84
C THR A 25 21.39 -8.27 -11.07
N ILE A 26 20.23 -8.82 -10.71
CA ILE A 26 18.92 -8.17 -10.90
C ILE A 26 18.51 -7.34 -9.67
N GLY A 27 19.16 -7.52 -8.52
CA GLY A 27 18.82 -6.83 -7.26
C GLY A 27 17.51 -7.32 -6.66
N ILE A 28 17.34 -8.64 -6.57
CA ILE A 28 16.17 -9.32 -5.99
C ILE A 28 16.59 -9.97 -4.66
N ASP A 29 16.02 -9.48 -3.56
CA ASP A 29 16.26 -10.03 -2.23
C ASP A 29 15.17 -11.02 -1.79
N ILE A 30 15.44 -11.76 -0.72
CA ILE A 30 14.47 -12.68 -0.12
C ILE A 30 13.24 -11.89 0.32
N GLY A 31 12.05 -12.34 -0.10
CA GLY A 31 10.78 -11.67 0.18
C GLY A 31 10.41 -10.55 -0.81
N ASN A 32 11.26 -10.22 -1.79
CA ASN A 32 10.85 -9.29 -2.85
C ASN A 32 9.76 -9.91 -3.74
N PRO A 33 8.68 -9.16 -4.04
CA PRO A 33 7.68 -9.61 -5.00
C PRO A 33 8.27 -9.64 -6.41
N LEU A 34 7.91 -10.66 -7.17
CA LEU A 34 8.26 -10.84 -8.57
C LEU A 34 6.98 -10.97 -9.41
N GLU A 35 7.03 -10.39 -10.60
CA GLU A 35 5.97 -10.51 -11.59
C GLU A 35 6.32 -11.58 -12.61
N PHE A 36 5.34 -12.40 -12.96
CA PHE A 36 5.45 -13.48 -13.93
C PHE A 36 4.74 -13.08 -15.21
N PHE A 37 5.45 -13.19 -16.32
CA PHE A 37 4.88 -13.06 -17.66
C PHE A 37 5.07 -14.37 -18.41
N ALA A 38 4.05 -14.76 -19.17
CA ALA A 38 4.11 -15.92 -20.05
C ALA A 38 3.94 -15.45 -21.50
N ASP A 39 4.86 -15.86 -22.36
CA ASP A 39 4.84 -15.60 -23.80
C ASP A 39 5.12 -16.93 -24.53
N GLY A 40 4.05 -17.60 -24.96
CA GLY A 40 4.11 -18.94 -25.51
C GLY A 40 4.73 -19.94 -24.53
N GLU A 41 5.88 -20.49 -24.89
CA GLU A 41 6.64 -21.46 -24.08
C GLU A 41 7.69 -20.78 -23.16
N VAL A 42 7.76 -19.45 -23.16
CA VAL A 42 8.75 -18.68 -22.41
C VAL A 42 8.12 -18.06 -21.17
N ILE A 43 8.74 -18.27 -20.01
CA ILE A 43 8.41 -17.57 -18.78
C ILE A 43 9.44 -16.46 -18.54
N ILE A 44 8.96 -15.24 -18.33
CA ILE A 44 9.78 -14.07 -18.03
C ILE A 44 9.49 -13.62 -16.61
N LEU A 45 10.55 -13.47 -15.81
CA LEU A 45 10.50 -13.00 -14.43
C LEU A 45 11.01 -11.57 -14.36
N GLN A 46 10.26 -10.67 -13.72
CA GLN A 46 10.65 -9.28 -13.50
C GLN A 46 10.44 -8.88 -12.04
N LYS A 47 11.23 -7.91 -11.54
CA LYS A 47 10.99 -7.28 -10.25
C LYS A 47 9.63 -6.59 -10.28
N TYR A 48 8.74 -7.00 -9.37
CA TYR A 48 7.43 -6.36 -9.27
C TYR A 48 7.64 -4.89 -8.92
N THR A 49 7.16 -4.02 -9.79
CA THR A 49 7.21 -2.57 -9.60
C THR A 49 5.78 -2.13 -9.34
N THR A 50 5.53 -1.60 -8.15
CA THR A 50 4.27 -0.96 -7.85
C THR A 50 4.08 0.22 -8.80
N ARG A 51 2.87 0.35 -9.35
CA ARG A 51 2.45 1.58 -10.05
C ARG A 51 2.17 2.65 -9.03
N GLU A 52 3.19 3.05 -8.30
CA GLU A 52 3.13 4.10 -7.30
C GLU A 52 4.27 5.08 -7.51
N CYS A 53 4.07 6.33 -7.09
CA CYS A 53 5.11 7.32 -7.13
C CYS A 53 6.27 6.87 -6.24
N GLU A 54 7.49 6.80 -6.79
CA GLU A 54 8.70 6.43 -6.04
C GLU A 54 8.92 7.28 -4.78
N PHE A 55 8.50 8.55 -4.81
CA PHE A 55 8.76 9.48 -3.72
C PHE A 55 7.67 9.48 -2.65
N CYS A 56 6.40 9.43 -3.05
CA CYS A 56 5.30 9.56 -2.10
C CYS A 56 4.44 8.30 -1.97
N GLY A 57 4.39 7.41 -2.97
CA GLY A 57 3.49 6.25 -2.98
C GLY A 57 2.09 6.55 -3.55
N ALA A 58 1.88 7.72 -4.17
CA ALA A 58 0.61 8.03 -4.85
C ALA A 58 0.37 7.06 -6.01
N LEU A 59 -0.87 6.64 -6.22
CA LEU A 59 -1.26 5.79 -7.37
C LEU A 59 -1.77 6.62 -8.56
N ASP A 60 -2.15 7.88 -8.31
CA ASP A 60 -2.81 8.75 -9.29
C ASP A 60 -1.83 9.67 -10.01
N THR A 61 -2.10 9.94 -11.30
CA THR A 61 -1.33 10.89 -12.14
C THR A 61 0.17 10.61 -12.19
N LEU A 62 0.52 9.36 -12.46
CA LEU A 62 1.90 8.89 -12.57
C LEU A 62 2.49 9.15 -13.96
N SER A 63 3.68 9.74 -13.98
CA SER A 63 4.54 9.88 -15.14
C SER A 63 5.69 8.87 -15.03
N TYR A 64 6.01 8.18 -16.13
CA TYR A 64 7.10 7.21 -16.14
C TYR A 64 8.41 7.86 -16.56
N TYR A 65 9.42 7.82 -15.71
CA TYR A 65 10.73 8.40 -15.97
C TYR A 65 11.85 7.52 -15.40
N LYS A 66 12.86 7.21 -16.23
CA LYS A 66 14.03 6.38 -15.84
C LYS A 66 13.66 5.09 -15.07
N LYS A 67 12.64 4.38 -15.55
CA LYS A 67 12.12 3.13 -14.95
C LYS A 67 11.38 3.26 -13.63
N LYS A 68 11.01 4.49 -13.24
CA LYS A 68 10.24 4.77 -12.03
C LYS A 68 8.99 5.55 -12.37
N PHE A 69 7.94 5.36 -11.58
CA PHE A 69 6.74 6.19 -11.67
C PHE A 69 6.89 7.38 -10.72
N ILE A 70 6.50 8.57 -11.16
CA ILE A 70 6.59 9.81 -10.40
C ILE A 70 5.26 10.55 -10.58
N CYS A 71 4.57 10.90 -9.50
CA CYS A 71 3.34 11.71 -9.61
C CYS A 71 3.66 13.17 -9.92
N LYS A 72 2.69 13.89 -10.50
CA LYS A 72 2.83 15.32 -10.82
C LYS A 72 3.28 16.16 -9.61
N ASN A 73 2.73 15.92 -8.42
CA ASN A 73 3.09 16.67 -7.22
C ASN A 73 4.57 16.53 -6.86
N CYS A 74 5.12 15.31 -6.93
CA CYS A 74 6.54 15.08 -6.68
C CYS A 74 7.41 15.65 -7.80
N LEU A 75 6.92 15.63 -9.04
CA LEU A 75 7.60 16.26 -10.16
C LEU A 75 7.69 17.78 -9.94
N ASP A 76 6.60 18.44 -9.55
CA ASP A 76 6.56 19.87 -9.28
C ASP A 76 7.45 20.28 -8.09
N GLY A 77 7.54 19.45 -7.05
CA GLY A 77 8.43 19.67 -5.91
C GLY A 77 9.92 19.62 -6.27
N LEU A 78 10.31 18.82 -7.28
CA LEU A 78 11.69 18.77 -7.77
C LEU A 78 12.11 20.04 -8.52
N HIS A 79 11.15 20.81 -9.04
CA HIS A 79 11.38 22.09 -9.72
C HIS A 79 11.53 23.28 -8.74
N GLY A 80 11.65 23.04 -7.43
CA GLY A 80 12.07 24.06 -6.46
C GLY A 80 10.96 24.91 -5.85
N LYS A 81 9.69 24.49 -5.94
CA LYS A 81 8.63 25.08 -5.11
C LYS A 81 8.61 24.38 -3.75
N PRO A 82 8.68 25.11 -2.62
CA PRO A 82 8.55 24.48 -1.31
C PRO A 82 7.15 23.86 -1.18
N MET A 83 7.09 22.53 -1.12
CA MET A 83 5.89 21.81 -0.67
C MET A 83 5.76 22.05 0.83
N ASN A 84 4.96 23.06 1.20
CA ASN A 84 4.29 23.02 2.50
C ASN A 84 3.16 22.00 2.36
N GLU A 85 3.22 20.97 3.19
CA GLU A 85 2.32 19.81 3.30
C GLU A 85 2.70 18.57 2.47
N ILE A 86 3.12 17.55 3.20
CA ILE A 86 3.28 16.17 2.72
C ILE A 86 1.86 15.61 2.49
N PRO A 87 1.49 15.21 1.26
CA PRO A 87 0.31 14.38 1.07
C PRO A 87 0.63 13.01 1.65
N LYS A 88 -0.03 12.65 2.77
CA LYS A 88 -0.08 11.27 3.26
C LYS A 88 -0.81 10.45 2.18
N THR A 89 -0.09 9.81 1.27
CA THR A 89 -0.76 8.97 0.28
C THR A 89 -1.20 7.68 0.95
N GLU A 90 -2.51 7.52 1.00
CA GLU A 90 -3.14 6.30 1.41
C GLU A 90 -3.13 5.35 0.22
N GLY A 91 -2.37 4.25 0.30
CA GLY A 91 -2.75 3.01 -0.40
C GLY A 91 -4.19 2.65 -0.02
N PRO A 92 -4.87 1.69 -0.69
CA PRO A 92 -6.32 1.52 -0.61
C PRO A 92 -6.77 1.24 0.83
N LYS A 93 -7.05 2.31 1.57
CA LYS A 93 -7.58 2.30 2.91
C LYS A 93 -9.07 2.45 2.71
N GLN A 94 -9.77 1.38 3.03
CA GLN A 94 -11.16 1.45 3.44
C GLN A 94 -11.31 2.69 4.34
N SER A 95 -12.16 3.62 3.92
CA SER A 95 -12.41 4.94 4.48
C SER A 95 -12.31 4.98 6.02
N ARG A 96 -11.12 5.34 6.54
CA ARG A 96 -10.98 5.68 7.96
C ARG A 96 -11.16 7.18 8.07
N THR A 97 -12.37 7.60 8.44
CA THR A 97 -12.56 8.96 8.95
C THR A 97 -11.50 9.21 10.04
N PRO A 98 -10.84 10.38 10.07
CA PRO A 98 -9.82 10.67 11.09
C PRO A 98 -10.36 10.39 12.49
N LEU A 99 -9.53 9.79 13.35
CA LEU A 99 -9.90 9.39 14.72
C LEU A 99 -10.56 10.55 15.50
N GLU A 100 -10.05 11.76 15.30
CA GLU A 100 -10.54 13.01 15.88
C GLU A 100 -11.99 13.32 15.47
N GLU A 101 -12.34 13.05 14.21
CA GLU A 101 -13.69 13.26 13.70
C GLU A 101 -14.67 12.22 14.27
N MET A 102 -14.21 10.98 14.45
CA MET A 102 -15.01 9.92 15.07
C MET A 102 -15.31 10.22 16.54
N ILE A 103 -14.30 10.70 17.28
CA ILE A 103 -14.44 11.14 18.68
C ILE A 103 -15.47 12.26 18.77
N LYS A 104 -15.39 13.26 17.88
CA LYS A 104 -16.32 14.39 17.83
C LYS A 104 -17.76 13.97 17.51
N ARG A 105 -17.94 13.03 16.57
CA ARG A 105 -19.26 12.46 16.23
C ARG A 105 -19.83 11.63 17.38
N LEU A 106 -19.00 10.84 18.05
CA LEU A 106 -19.42 10.06 19.22
C LEU A 106 -19.81 10.97 20.40
N GLY A 107 -19.04 12.02 20.68
CA GLY A 107 -19.35 13.00 21.72
C GLY A 107 -20.72 13.64 21.52
N LYS A 108 -21.02 14.12 20.30
CA LYS A 108 -22.33 14.68 19.96
C LYS A 108 -23.49 13.68 20.14
N LEU A 109 -23.25 12.40 19.87
CA LEU A 109 -24.26 11.36 20.05
C LEU A 109 -24.49 11.02 21.52
N ILE A 110 -23.45 11.05 22.35
CA ILE A 110 -23.54 10.86 23.80
C ILE A 110 -24.28 12.03 24.44
N GLU A 111 -23.99 13.27 24.05
CA GLU A 111 -24.73 14.46 24.52
C GLU A 111 -26.21 14.38 24.16
N LYS A 112 -26.54 13.93 22.95
CA LYS A 112 -27.93 13.82 22.49
C LYS A 112 -28.70 12.65 23.10
N TYR A 113 -27.99 11.58 23.48
CA TYR A 113 -28.57 10.35 24.01
C TYR A 113 -27.65 9.76 25.09
N PRO A 114 -27.65 10.26 26.34
CA PRO A 114 -26.67 9.85 27.35
C PRO A 114 -26.85 8.40 27.85
N ASP A 115 -28.08 7.91 27.93
CA ASP A 115 -28.40 6.61 28.55
C ASP A 115 -28.52 5.44 27.56
N LYS A 116 -28.02 5.61 26.33
CA LYS A 116 -28.09 4.53 25.33
C LYS A 116 -26.95 3.53 25.50
N PRO A 117 -27.19 2.23 25.27
CA PRO A 117 -26.14 1.21 25.34
C PRO A 117 -25.08 1.45 24.26
N GLN A 118 -23.85 0.98 24.48
CA GLN A 118 -22.76 1.08 23.48
C GLN A 118 -23.19 0.55 22.11
N LYS A 119 -24.09 -0.45 22.12
CA LYS A 119 -24.70 -1.05 20.94
C LYS A 119 -25.26 -0.04 19.95
N PHE A 120 -26.01 0.90 20.50
CA PHE A 120 -26.70 1.93 19.76
C PHE A 120 -25.74 2.90 19.06
N TYR A 121 -24.66 3.33 19.72
CA TYR A 121 -23.70 4.27 19.10
C TYR A 121 -22.87 3.59 18.00
N ALA A 122 -22.55 2.31 18.17
CA ALA A 122 -21.79 1.58 17.17
C ALA A 122 -22.59 1.37 15.87
N GLU A 123 -23.89 1.06 15.99
CA GLU A 123 -24.81 1.00 14.85
C GLU A 123 -24.94 2.36 14.15
N LYS A 124 -25.03 3.46 14.93
CA LYS A 124 -25.12 4.82 14.38
C LYS A 124 -23.84 5.34 13.72
N LEU A 125 -22.69 4.83 14.14
CA LEU A 125 -21.37 5.24 13.63
C LEU A 125 -20.77 4.21 12.66
N GLU A 126 -21.50 3.14 12.33
CA GLU A 126 -21.04 2.03 11.47
C GLU A 126 -19.69 1.43 11.94
N ILE A 127 -19.54 1.28 13.26
CA ILE A 127 -18.33 0.72 13.89
C ILE A 127 -18.66 -0.40 14.87
N SER A 128 -17.63 -1.14 15.29
CA SER A 128 -17.77 -2.20 16.28
C SER A 128 -17.97 -1.67 17.71
N GLN A 129 -18.61 -2.48 18.55
CA GLN A 129 -18.82 -2.17 19.97
C GLN A 129 -17.52 -1.91 20.73
N GLY A 130 -16.51 -2.75 20.47
CA GLY A 130 -15.17 -2.59 21.04
C GLY A 130 -14.53 -1.26 20.63
N ARG A 131 -14.80 -0.79 19.42
CA ARG A 131 -14.30 0.50 18.94
C ARG A 131 -14.96 1.68 19.66
N VAL A 132 -16.27 1.62 19.89
CA VAL A 132 -16.98 2.63 20.72
C VAL A 132 -16.41 2.67 22.14
N SER A 133 -16.16 1.50 22.75
CA SER A 133 -15.57 1.41 24.09
C SER A 133 -14.19 2.07 24.16
N GLN A 134 -13.34 1.86 23.14
CA GLN A 134 -12.03 2.51 23.02
C GLN A 134 -12.16 4.03 22.85
N LEU A 135 -13.07 4.50 21.99
CA LEU A 135 -13.29 5.92 21.75
C LEU A 135 -13.84 6.64 22.99
N LYS A 136 -14.72 5.98 23.77
CA LYS A 136 -15.22 6.51 25.04
C LYS A 136 -14.12 6.70 26.10
N LYS A 137 -12.99 6.00 26.00
CA LYS A 137 -11.82 6.18 26.89
C LYS A 137 -10.93 7.35 26.48
N MET A 138 -11.19 7.94 25.31
CA MET A 138 -10.41 9.01 24.69
C MET A 138 -11.18 10.34 24.63
N ILE A 139 -12.43 10.36 25.14
CA ILE A 139 -13.28 11.53 25.38
C ILE A 139 -13.13 11.89 26.86
#